data_AF-A0A9D6J335-F1
#
_entry.id   AF-A0A9D6J335-F1
#
_cell.length_a   1.000
_cell.length_b   1.000
_cell.length_c   1.000
_cell.angle_alpha   90.00
_cell.angle_beta   90.00
_cell.angle_gamma   90.00
#
_symmetry.space_group_name_H-M   'P 1'
#
loop_
_entity.id
_entity.type
_entity.pdbx_description
1 polymer ?
#
loop_
_entity_poly.entity_id
_entity_poly.type
_entity_poly.pdbx_seq_one_letter_code
_entity_poly.pdbx_strand_id
1 'polypeptide(L)'
;MTPFGIKIREHRAKRGISLKKMAEDLGVSSAYFSALEHGHRGRPGSGLIQQICGYFDLMWDEAEELKRLAGLSHPRVVVDTSGLSARATELANKLAETIGDMDE
;
A
#
# COMPACT_ATOMS: atom_id res chain seq x y z
N MET A 1 -1.39 -7.49 5.06
CA MET A 1 -0.52 -6.35 4.65
C MET A 1 -0.91 -5.91 3.26
N THR A 2 -0.56 -4.70 2.80
CA THR A 2 -0.81 -4.27 1.41
C THR A 2 0.37 -4.64 0.48
N PRO A 3 0.15 -4.84 -0.83
CA PRO A 3 1.23 -5.10 -1.79
C PRO A 3 2.34 -4.04 -1.75
N PHE A 4 1.99 -2.78 -1.58
CA PHE A 4 2.96 -1.69 -1.43
C PHE A 4 3.76 -1.79 -0.13
N GLY A 5 3.10 -2.11 0.99
CA GLY A 5 3.76 -2.31 2.28
C GLY A 5 4.77 -3.46 2.26
N ILE A 6 4.40 -4.58 1.60
CA ILE A 6 5.29 -5.71 1.33
C ILE A 6 6.52 -5.21 0.56
N LYS A 7 6.31 -4.48 -0.54
CA LYS A 7 7.40 -4.04 -1.42
C LYS A 7 8.39 -3.11 -0.72
N ILE A 8 7.91 -2.16 0.10
CA ILE A 8 8.79 -1.31 0.92
C ILE A 8 9.65 -2.16 1.86
N ARG A 9 9.03 -3.11 2.55
CA ARG A 9 9.72 -3.98 3.51
C ARG A 9 10.79 -4.83 2.82
N GLU A 10 10.51 -5.33 1.61
CA GLU A 10 11.50 -6.02 0.77
C GLU A 10 12.69 -5.11 0.40
N HIS A 11 12.43 -3.88 -0.07
CA HIS A 11 13.51 -2.95 -0.43
C HIS A 11 14.38 -2.59 0.78
N ARG A 12 13.77 -2.36 1.96
CA ARG A 12 14.51 -2.18 3.22
C ARG A 12 15.36 -3.39 3.56
N ALA A 13 14.79 -4.59 3.53
CA ALA A 13 15.50 -5.82 3.89
C ALA A 13 16.69 -6.08 2.96
N LYS A 14 16.50 -5.93 1.64
CA LYS A 14 17.56 -6.07 0.63
C LYS A 14 18.74 -5.11 0.85
N ARG A 15 18.49 -3.93 1.41
CA ARG A 15 19.50 -2.89 1.67
C ARG A 15 19.99 -2.84 3.13
N GLY A 16 19.49 -3.73 3.99
CA GLY A 16 19.83 -3.70 5.43
C GLY A 16 19.35 -2.45 6.17
N ILE A 17 18.33 -1.75 5.65
CA ILE A 17 17.86 -0.48 6.21
C ILE A 17 16.80 -0.77 7.28
N SER A 18 17.03 -0.27 8.49
CA SER A 18 16.03 -0.34 9.56
C SER A 18 14.85 0.60 9.27
N LEU A 19 13.65 0.22 9.74
CA LEU A 19 12.45 1.05 9.60
C LEU A 19 12.65 2.43 10.23
N LYS A 20 13.30 2.47 11.40
CA LYS A 20 13.61 3.73 12.10
C LYS A 20 14.50 4.65 11.26
N LYS A 21 15.54 4.11 10.63
CA LYS A 21 16.46 4.89 9.79
C LYS A 21 15.75 5.47 8.57
N MET A 22 14.97 4.65 7.85
CA MET A 22 14.19 5.13 6.70
C MET A 22 13.18 6.21 7.10
N ALA A 23 12.53 6.04 8.25
CA ALA A 23 11.61 7.04 8.79
C ALA A 23 12.31 8.39 9.03
N GLU A 24 13.45 8.36 9.70
CA GLU A 24 14.29 9.55 9.96
C GLU A 24 14.75 10.22 8.65
N ASP A 25 15.29 9.45 7.71
CA ASP A 25 15.83 9.96 6.44
C ASP A 25 14.76 10.63 5.56
N LEU A 26 13.54 10.11 5.61
CA LEU A 26 12.41 10.62 4.83
C LEU A 26 11.59 11.69 5.57
N GLY A 27 11.96 12.01 6.81
CA GLY A 27 11.25 13.00 7.63
C GLY A 27 9.83 12.57 8.03
N VAL A 28 9.62 11.26 8.21
CA VAL A 28 8.32 10.66 8.55
C VAL A 28 8.44 9.87 9.85
N SER A 29 7.35 9.70 10.60
CA SER A 29 7.40 8.93 11.85
C SER A 29 7.57 7.42 11.60
N SER A 30 8.28 6.72 12.49
CA SER A 30 8.34 5.25 12.44
C SER A 30 6.96 4.60 12.57
N ALA A 31 6.04 5.24 13.31
CA ALA A 31 4.66 4.77 13.41
C ALA A 31 3.94 4.79 12.07
N TYR A 32 4.18 5.82 11.24
CA TYR A 32 3.60 5.89 9.89
C TYR A 32 4.13 4.78 8.99
N PHE A 33 5.45 4.56 8.93
CA PHE A 33 6.01 3.48 8.12
C PHE A 33 5.61 2.10 8.63
N SER A 34 5.49 1.93 9.95
CA SER A 34 4.95 0.70 10.52
C SER A 34 3.50 0.47 10.06
N ALA A 35 2.63 1.47 10.17
CA ALA A 35 1.25 1.36 9.70
C ALA A 35 1.19 1.09 8.18
N LEU A 36 2.10 1.67 7.39
CA LEU A 36 2.18 1.47 5.96
C LEU A 36 2.62 0.05 5.57
N GLU A 37 3.70 -0.47 6.18
CA GLU A 37 4.20 -1.82 5.91
C GLU A 37 3.21 -2.90 6.33
N HIS A 38 2.44 -2.68 7.40
CA HIS A 38 1.45 -3.66 7.89
C HIS A 38 0.06 -3.51 7.26
N GLY A 39 -0.16 -2.49 6.42
CA GLY A 39 -1.45 -2.26 5.75
C GLY A 39 -2.51 -1.60 6.64
N HIS A 40 -2.11 -0.85 7.66
CA HIS A 40 -2.99 -0.02 8.49
C HIS A 40 -3.04 1.44 8.03
N ARG A 41 -2.25 1.81 7.01
CA ARG A 41 -2.28 3.13 6.39
C ARG A 41 -2.76 3.04 4.94
N GLY A 42 -3.56 4.03 4.54
CA GLY A 42 -3.94 4.22 3.14
C GLY A 42 -2.78 4.69 2.26
N ARG A 43 -3.07 4.86 0.97
CA ARG A 43 -2.09 5.29 -0.05
C ARG A 43 -1.31 6.54 0.39
N PRO A 44 0.03 6.50 0.37
CA PRO A 44 0.85 7.68 0.57
C PRO A 44 0.61 8.74 -0.50
N GLY A 45 0.85 10.01 -0.16
CA GLY A 45 0.87 11.08 -1.15
C GLY A 45 1.93 10.84 -2.23
N SER A 46 1.69 11.31 -3.45
CA SER A 46 2.61 11.16 -4.59
C SER A 46 4.03 11.65 -4.30
N GLY A 47 4.17 12.75 -3.54
CA GLY A 47 5.47 13.26 -3.12
C GLY A 47 6.27 12.25 -2.28
N LEU A 48 5.62 11.60 -1.30
CA LEU A 48 6.28 10.59 -0.48
C LEU A 48 6.64 9.34 -1.29
N ILE A 49 5.80 8.96 -2.27
CA ILE A 49 6.14 7.85 -3.19
C ILE A 49 7.43 8.17 -3.96
N GLN A 50 7.55 9.39 -4.51
CA GLN A 50 8.75 9.81 -5.22
C GLN A 50 9.98 9.84 -4.30
N GLN A 51 9.84 10.34 -3.08
CA GLN A 51 10.91 10.33 -2.07
C GLN A 51 11.36 8.90 -1.76
N ILE A 52 10.44 7.95 -1.60
CA ILE A 52 10.76 6.54 -1.37
C ILE A 52 11.48 5.93 -2.57
N CYS A 53 11.05 6.21 -3.80
CA CYS A 53 11.75 5.74 -5.00
C CYS A 53 13.18 6.26 -5.06
N GLY A 54 13.39 7.56 -4.79
CA GLY A 54 14.73 8.16 -4.75
C GLY A 54 15.58 7.62 -3.60
N TYR A 55 14.99 7.41 -2.43
CA TYR A 55 15.68 6.86 -1.26
C TYR A 55 16.24 5.45 -1.49
N PHE A 56 15.51 4.63 -2.25
CA PHE A 56 15.99 3.31 -2.62
C PHE A 56 16.83 3.30 -3.91
N ASP A 57 17.04 4.43 -4.57
CA ASP A 57 17.72 4.53 -5.86
C ASP A 57 17.10 3.58 -6.90
N LEU A 58 15.77 3.63 -7.03
CA LEU A 58 15.04 2.72 -7.92
C LEU A 58 15.19 3.13 -9.38
N MET A 59 15.42 2.14 -10.23
CA MET A 59 15.35 2.31 -11.68
C MET A 59 13.91 2.58 -12.14
N TRP A 60 13.75 3.07 -13.36
CA TRP A 60 12.46 3.49 -13.89
C TRP A 60 11.37 2.41 -13.78
N ASP A 61 11.67 1.16 -14.17
CA ASP A 61 10.72 0.05 -14.09
C ASP A 61 10.31 -0.28 -12.64
N GLU A 62 11.27 -0.27 -11.71
CA GLU A 62 11.00 -0.52 -10.29
C GLU A 62 10.17 0.60 -9.67
N ALA A 63 10.45 1.84 -10.05
CA ALA A 63 9.70 3.00 -9.59
C ALA A 63 8.26 2.99 -10.13
N GLU A 64 8.05 2.63 -11.40
CA GLU A 64 6.71 2.49 -11.97
C GLU A 64 5.93 1.36 -11.30
N GLU A 65 6.56 0.21 -11.05
CA GLU A 65 5.92 -0.86 -10.30
C GLU A 65 5.54 -0.42 -8.88
N LEU A 66 6.44 0.27 -8.17
CA LEU A 66 6.16 0.74 -6.83
C LEU A 66 5.01 1.77 -6.81
N LYS A 67 4.93 2.66 -7.80
CA LYS A 67 3.80 3.60 -7.97
C LYS A 67 2.49 2.86 -8.25
N ARG A 68 2.51 1.84 -9.10
CA ARG A 68 1.35 1.00 -9.42
C ARG A 68 0.84 0.30 -8.17
N LEU A 69 1.73 -0.33 -7.41
CA LEU A 69 1.39 -0.98 -6.14
C LEU A 69 0.81 0.01 -5.12
N ALA A 70 1.36 1.22 -5.04
CA ALA A 70 0.81 2.27 -4.18
C ALA A 70 -0.63 2.63 -4.57
N GLY A 71 -0.94 2.65 -5.86
CA GLY A 71 -2.29 2.88 -6.39
C GLY A 71 -3.31 1.80 -6.00
N LEU A 72 -2.87 0.55 -5.92
CA LEU A 72 -3.71 -0.60 -5.55
C LEU A 72 -3.79 -0.83 -4.02
N SER A 73 -2.93 -0.16 -3.25
CA SER A 73 -2.75 -0.44 -1.82
C SER A 73 -3.59 0.48 -0.95
N HIS A 74 -4.88 0.17 -0.89
CA HIS A 74 -5.82 0.76 0.06
C HIS A 74 -6.42 -0.35 0.94
N PRO A 75 -6.20 -0.34 2.27
CA PRO A 75 -6.65 -1.44 3.13
C PRO A 75 -8.16 -1.47 3.36
N ARG A 76 -8.85 -0.37 3.08
CA ARG A 76 -10.32 -0.30 3.03
C ARG A 76 -10.70 0.29 1.67
N VAL A 77 -11.28 -0.54 0.81
CA VAL A 77 -11.74 -0.15 -0.52
C VAL A 77 -13.24 0.10 -0.46
N VAL A 78 -13.69 1.17 -1.10
CA VAL A 78 -15.11 1.47 -1.26
C VAL A 78 -15.53 1.11 -2.67
N VAL A 79 -16.58 0.30 -2.80
CA VAL A 79 -17.20 -0.04 -4.09
C VAL A 79 -18.52 0.71 -4.18
N ASP A 80 -18.56 1.77 -4.99
CA ASP A 80 -19.80 2.53 -5.22
C ASP A 80 -20.72 1.77 -6.19
N THR A 81 -21.91 1.41 -5.72
CA THR A 81 -22.93 0.71 -6.52
C THR A 81 -24.14 1.57 -6.82
N SER A 82 -24.07 2.88 -6.53
CA SER A 82 -25.15 3.83 -6.80
C SER A 82 -25.50 3.86 -8.29
N GLY A 83 -26.78 3.66 -8.62
CA GLY A 83 -27.25 3.62 -10.01
C GLY A 83 -26.92 2.35 -10.78
N LEU A 84 -26.30 1.35 -10.15
CA LEU A 84 -26.07 0.03 -10.74
C LEU A 84 -27.26 -0.91 -10.51
N SER A 85 -27.21 -2.09 -11.11
CA SER A 85 -28.22 -3.14 -10.91
C SER A 85 -28.21 -3.68 -9.47
N ALA A 86 -29.35 -4.18 -8.99
CA ALA A 86 -29.45 -4.85 -7.69
C ALA A 86 -28.44 -6.01 -7.52
N ARG A 87 -28.14 -6.75 -8.59
CA ARG A 87 -27.15 -7.84 -8.58
C ARG A 87 -25.73 -7.34 -8.32
N ALA A 88 -25.39 -6.13 -8.75
CA ALA A 88 -24.08 -5.54 -8.51
C ALA A 88 -23.91 -5.17 -7.03
N THR A 89 -24.93 -4.56 -6.42
CA THR A 89 -24.94 -4.27 -4.98
C THR A 89 -24.91 -5.54 -4.15
N GLU A 90 -25.68 -6.58 -4.52
CA GLU A 90 -25.65 -7.87 -3.84
C GLU A 90 -24.26 -8.51 -3.87
N LEU A 91 -23.59 -8.51 -5.03
CA LEU A 91 -22.23 -9.02 -5.16
C LEU A 91 -21.24 -8.25 -4.26
N ALA A 92 -21.30 -6.91 -4.29
CA ALA A 92 -20.41 -6.08 -3.47
C ALA A 92 -20.60 -6.36 -1.97
N ASN A 93 -21.85 -6.50 -1.51
CA ASN A 93 -22.16 -6.80 -0.11
C ASN A 93 -21.70 -8.20 0.29
N LYS A 94 -21.99 -9.22 -0.53
CA LYS A 94 -21.52 -10.59 -0.27
C LYS A 94 -20.01 -10.67 -0.20
N LEU A 95 -19.31 -10.01 -1.13
CA LEU A 95 -17.85 -9.94 -1.10
C LEU A 95 -17.37 -9.27 0.20
N ALA A 96 -17.95 -8.14 0.60
CA ALA A 96 -17.56 -7.44 1.83
C ALA A 96 -17.79 -8.28 3.10
N GLU A 97 -18.84 -9.11 3.14
CA GLU A 97 -19.13 -10.02 4.24
C GLU A 97 -18.12 -11.17 4.33
N THR A 98 -17.73 -11.76 3.20
CA THR A 98 -16.92 -12.99 3.17
C THR A 98 -15.43 -12.78 2.91
N ILE A 99 -14.99 -11.56 2.55
CA ILE A 99 -13.57 -11.30 2.19
C ILE A 99 -12.59 -11.68 3.31
N GLY A 100 -13.02 -11.60 4.57
CA GLY A 100 -12.18 -11.95 5.74
C GLY A 100 -11.92 -13.45 5.89
N ASP A 101 -12.73 -14.29 5.24
CA ASP A 101 -12.64 -15.75 5.30
C ASP A 101 -11.83 -16.33 4.13
N MET A 102 -11.31 -15.48 3.23
CA MET A 102 -10.49 -15.93 2.11
C MET A 102 -9.08 -16.31 2.58
N ASP A 103 -8.65 -17.50 2.20
CA ASP A 103 -7.27 -17.97 2.36
C ASP A 103 -6.33 -17.28 1.33
N GLU A 104 -5.01 -17.38 1.55
CA GLU A 104 -3.98 -16.96 0.56
C GLU A 104 -3.96 -17.84 -0.70
#